data_AF-A0A7V8V8Z4-F1
#
_entry.id   AF-A0A7V8V8Z4-F1
#
_cell.length_a   1.000
_cell.length_b   1.000
_cell.length_c   1.000
_cell.angle_alpha   90.00
_cell.angle_beta   90.00
_cell.angle_gamma   90.00
#
_symmetry.space_group_name_H-M   'P 1'
#
loop_
_entity.id
_entity.type
_entity.pdbx_description
1 polymer ?
#
loop_
_entity_poly.entity_id
_entity_poly.type
_entity_poly.pdbx_seq_one_letter_code
_entity_poly.pdbx_strand_id
1 'polypeptide(L)'
;MGCSFESAQSRLINLPRMLFEPDGSFVWVHENDGDDAWQLDGVLFDRNGRLHSAEIKGNCSDEAFDTLLSALGWPGTDLVFQLSDEAIFIDEGEFRRFAASQDGQA
;
A
#
# COMPACT_ATOMS: atom_id res chain seq x y z
N MET A 1 -9.53 19.28 -0.65
CA MET A 1 -9.29 19.23 0.81
C MET A 1 -8.96 17.78 1.10
N GLY A 2 -7.73 17.45 1.49
CA GLY A 2 -7.25 16.05 1.50
C GLY A 2 -7.84 15.21 2.64
N CYS A 3 -7.78 13.89 2.51
CA CYS A 3 -8.15 12.93 3.54
C CYS A 3 -7.18 13.01 4.75
N SER A 4 -7.69 12.96 5.98
CA SER A 4 -6.84 12.81 7.17
C SER A 4 -6.50 11.33 7.39
N PHE A 5 -5.36 11.06 8.04
CA PHE A 5 -4.99 9.68 8.41
C PHE A 5 -6.09 9.02 9.24
N GLU A 6 -6.63 9.72 10.25
CA GLU A 6 -7.72 9.23 11.11
C GLU A 6 -8.99 8.87 10.31
N SER A 7 -9.32 9.66 9.28
CA SER A 7 -10.47 9.40 8.41
C SER A 7 -10.24 8.15 7.55
N ALA A 8 -9.04 8.01 6.99
CA ALA A 8 -8.66 6.83 6.20
C ALA A 8 -8.65 5.58 7.09
N GLN A 9 -7.98 5.62 8.24
CA GLN A 9 -7.93 4.55 9.23
C GLN A 9 -9.34 4.11 9.64
N SER A 10 -10.23 5.06 9.98
CA SER A 10 -11.60 4.75 10.39
C SER A 10 -12.40 4.06 9.29
N ARG A 11 -12.12 4.32 8.02
CA ARG A 11 -12.80 3.65 6.90
C ARG A 11 -12.20 2.26 6.65
N LEU A 12 -10.88 2.15 6.66
CA LEU A 12 -10.16 0.91 6.38
C LEU A 12 -10.45 -0.16 7.43
N ILE A 13 -10.43 0.19 8.73
CA ILE A 13 -10.69 -0.78 9.81
C ILE A 13 -12.09 -1.41 9.76
N ASN A 14 -13.03 -0.77 9.05
CA ASN A 14 -14.38 -1.27 8.86
C ASN A 14 -14.53 -2.14 7.60
N LEU A 15 -13.49 -2.26 6.77
CA LEU A 15 -13.52 -3.14 5.62
C LEU A 15 -13.47 -4.62 6.07
N PRO A 16 -14.24 -5.50 5.44
CA PRO A 16 -14.23 -6.92 5.79
C PRO A 16 -12.86 -7.51 5.50
N ARG A 17 -12.37 -8.32 6.45
CA ARG A 17 -11.06 -8.99 6.36
C ARG A 17 -9.87 -8.03 6.18
N MET A 18 -10.02 -6.79 6.65
CA MET A 18 -8.91 -5.85 6.80
C MET A 18 -8.27 -6.02 8.17
N LEU A 19 -6.95 -6.15 8.19
CA LEU A 19 -6.12 -5.91 9.35
C LEU A 19 -5.49 -4.52 9.19
N PHE A 20 -5.66 -3.65 10.17
CA PHE A 20 -5.05 -2.32 10.17
C PHE A 20 -4.41 -2.07 11.53
N GLU A 21 -3.12 -1.73 11.55
CA GLU A 21 -2.37 -1.48 12.77
C GLU A 21 -2.26 0.03 13.07
N PRO A 22 -2.04 0.42 14.35
CA PRO A 22 -1.92 1.82 14.73
C PRO A 22 -0.75 2.57 14.09
N ASP A 23 0.25 1.85 13.57
CA ASP A 23 1.41 2.43 12.88
C ASP A 23 1.14 2.79 11.41
N GLY A 24 -0.07 2.49 10.91
CA GLY A 24 -0.48 2.75 9.54
C GLY A 24 -0.26 1.57 8.59
N SER A 25 0.32 0.46 9.06
CA SER A 25 0.41 -0.77 8.27
C SER A 25 -0.95 -1.46 8.17
N PHE A 26 -1.22 -2.07 7.02
CA PHE A 26 -2.45 -2.82 6.79
C PHE A 26 -2.23 -4.01 5.87
N VAL A 27 -3.06 -5.03 6.07
CA VAL A 27 -3.18 -6.19 5.20
C VAL A 27 -4.64 -6.39 4.91
N TRP A 28 -5.00 -6.42 3.62
CA TRP A 28 -6.37 -6.64 3.18
C TRP A 28 -6.43 -7.86 2.27
N VAL A 29 -7.27 -8.82 2.65
CA VAL A 29 -7.39 -10.08 1.91
C VAL A 29 -8.82 -10.33 1.46
N HIS A 30 -8.93 -10.93 0.29
CA HIS A 30 -10.14 -11.61 -0.14
C HIS A 30 -9.79 -13.06 -0.38
N GLU A 31 -10.36 -13.95 0.43
CA GLU A 31 -10.26 -15.39 0.18
C GLU A 31 -11.64 -15.89 -0.19
N ASN A 32 -11.74 -16.41 -1.41
CA ASN A 32 -12.89 -17.13 -1.92
C ASN A 32 -12.41 -18.51 -2.38
N ASP A 33 -13.30 -19.52 -2.41
CA ASP A 33 -12.96 -20.87 -2.91
C ASP A 33 -12.84 -20.85 -4.46
N GLY A 34 -11.83 -20.15 -5.00
CA GLY A 34 -11.58 -19.97 -6.44
C GLY A 34 -10.40 -19.05 -6.79
N ASP A 35 -10.25 -18.73 -8.08
CA ASP A 35 -9.15 -17.92 -8.64
C ASP A 35 -9.22 -16.40 -8.30
N ASP A 36 -10.27 -15.96 -7.60
CA ASP A 36 -10.46 -14.55 -7.19
C ASP A 36 -9.79 -14.22 -5.84
N ALA A 37 -8.93 -15.10 -5.34
CA ALA A 37 -8.20 -14.87 -4.10
C ALA A 37 -7.10 -13.80 -4.30
N TRP A 38 -7.10 -12.78 -3.46
CA TRP A 38 -6.15 -11.67 -3.57
C TRP A 38 -5.76 -11.11 -2.20
N GLN A 39 -4.61 -10.42 -2.19
CA GLN A 39 -4.06 -9.77 -1.01
C GLN A 39 -3.38 -8.46 -1.38
N LEU A 40 -3.65 -7.43 -0.58
CA LEU A 40 -2.93 -6.17 -0.58
C LEU A 40 -2.26 -5.95 0.77
N ASP A 41 -0.97 -5.66 0.73
CA ASP A 41 -0.18 -5.21 1.86
C ASP A 41 0.15 -3.73 1.66
N GLY A 42 0.07 -2.92 2.71
CA GLY A 42 0.40 -1.52 2.56
C GLY A 42 0.70 -0.80 3.85
N VAL A 43 1.19 0.43 3.68
CA VAL A 43 1.51 1.34 4.78
C VAL A 43 1.05 2.74 4.41
N LEU A 44 0.23 3.34 5.28
CA LEU A 44 -0.17 4.74 5.19
C LEU A 44 0.82 5.62 5.93
N PHE A 45 1.26 6.69 5.27
CA PHE A 45 2.13 7.69 5.85
C PHE A 45 1.36 8.97 6.15
N ASP A 46 1.36 9.38 7.42
CA ASP A 46 0.86 10.67 7.85
C ASP A 46 1.97 11.75 7.80
N ARG A 47 1.59 12.96 7.40
CA ARG A 47 2.41 14.15 7.63
C ARG A 47 1.53 15.30 8.13
N ASN A 48 1.73 15.69 9.39
CA ASN A 48 0.98 16.77 10.05
C ASN A 48 -0.54 16.52 10.13
N GLY A 49 -0.96 15.29 10.44
CA GLY A 49 -2.37 14.91 10.59
C GLY A 49 -3.12 14.79 9.26
N ARG A 50 -2.38 14.67 8.16
CA ARG A 50 -2.91 14.47 6.81
C ARG A 50 -2.26 13.24 6.20
N LEU A 51 -3.08 12.45 5.49
CA LEU A 51 -2.56 11.38 4.67
C LEU A 51 -1.66 11.98 3.58
N HIS A 52 -0.38 11.61 3.62
CA HIS A 52 0.63 12.12 2.70
C HIS A 52 0.83 11.18 1.52
N SER A 53 0.98 9.89 1.83
CA SER A 53 1.24 8.85 0.82
C SER A 53 0.82 7.49 1.36
N ALA A 54 0.56 6.55 0.46
CA ALA A 54 0.34 5.15 0.77
C ALA A 54 1.28 4.31 -0.09
N GLU A 55 1.97 3.35 0.52
CA GLU A 55 2.67 2.30 -0.21
C GLU A 55 1.76 1.06 -0.23
N ILE A 56 1.55 0.48 -1.41
CA ILE A 56 0.66 -0.67 -1.60
C ILE A 56 1.38 -1.70 -2.47
N LYS A 57 1.32 -2.96 -2.07
CA LYS A 57 1.91 -4.12 -2.75
C LYS A 57 0.88 -5.25 -2.80
N GLY A 58 0.91 -6.06 -3.85
CA GLY A 58 0.04 -7.22 -4.00
C GLY A 58 -0.79 -7.18 -5.27
N ASN A 59 -1.89 -7.92 -5.27
CA ASN A 59 -2.86 -7.92 -6.37
C ASN A 59 -4.28 -7.74 -5.78
N CYS A 60 -5.20 -7.23 -6.59
CA CYS A 60 -6.63 -7.16 -6.26
C CYS A 60 -7.45 -6.94 -7.54
N SER A 61 -8.77 -7.07 -7.43
CA SER A 61 -9.68 -6.65 -8.50
C SER A 61 -9.82 -5.11 -8.56
N ASP A 62 -10.23 -4.59 -9.72
CA ASP A 62 -10.49 -3.15 -9.90
C ASP A 62 -11.51 -2.62 -8.87
N GLU A 63 -12.56 -3.39 -8.57
CA GLU A 63 -13.58 -3.02 -7.58
C GLU A 63 -13.02 -2.92 -6.15
N ALA A 64 -12.12 -3.83 -5.79
CA ALA A 64 -11.43 -3.78 -4.51
C ALA A 64 -10.51 -2.55 -4.45
N PHE A 65 -9.79 -2.28 -5.53
CA PHE A 65 -8.93 -1.12 -5.62
C PHE A 65 -9.72 0.19 -5.47
N ASP A 66 -10.85 0.34 -6.18
CA ASP A 66 -11.73 1.51 -6.06
C ASP A 66 -12.25 1.70 -4.63
N THR A 67 -12.55 0.59 -3.93
CA THR A 67 -12.95 0.62 -2.52
C THR A 67 -11.83 1.15 -1.63
N LEU A 68 -10.59 0.71 -1.86
CA LEU A 68 -9.41 1.21 -1.15
C LEU A 68 -9.21 2.70 -1.42
N LEU A 69 -9.22 3.13 -2.68
CA LEU A 69 -9.05 4.53 -3.06
C LEU A 69 -10.13 5.42 -2.45
N SER A 70 -11.39 4.95 -2.43
CA SER A 70 -12.50 5.64 -1.79
C SER A 70 -12.28 5.82 -0.29
N ALA A 71 -11.71 4.83 0.40
CA ALA A 71 -11.31 4.96 1.79
C ALA A 71 -10.22 6.05 1.98
N LEU A 72 -9.30 6.17 1.03
CA LEU A 72 -8.25 7.21 1.01
C LEU A 72 -8.76 8.60 0.57
N GLY A 73 -10.04 8.73 0.20
CA GLY A 73 -10.67 10.01 -0.11
C GLY A 73 -10.80 10.34 -1.59
N TRP A 74 -10.49 9.40 -2.49
CA TRP A 74 -10.90 9.48 -3.89
C TRP A 74 -12.44 9.36 -4.01
N PRO A 75 -13.09 9.98 -5.02
CA PRO A 75 -12.53 10.90 -6.02
C PRO A 75 -12.39 12.35 -5.56
N GLY A 76 -12.69 12.66 -4.29
CA GLY A 76 -12.62 14.03 -3.75
C GLY A 76 -11.20 14.54 -3.46
N THR A 77 -10.20 13.65 -3.51
CA THR A 77 -8.78 13.93 -3.32
C THR A 77 -8.01 13.41 -4.53
N ASP A 78 -7.21 14.27 -5.15
CA ASP A 78 -6.30 13.86 -6.22
C ASP A 78 -5.21 12.97 -5.62
N LEU A 79 -5.16 11.71 -6.09
CA LEU A 79 -4.15 10.74 -5.68
C LEU A 79 -3.05 10.69 -6.73
N VAL A 80 -1.79 10.69 -6.27
CA VAL A 80 -0.63 10.50 -7.13
C VAL A 80 -0.09 9.10 -6.85
N PHE A 81 0.13 8.34 -7.91
CA PHE A 81 0.66 6.99 -7.83
C PHE A 81 2.12 7.00 -8.23
N GLN A 82 2.96 6.39 -7.40
CA GLN A 82 4.33 6.06 -7.75
C GLN A 82 4.42 4.56 -7.92
N LEU A 83 4.93 4.11 -9.07
CA LEU A 83 5.29 2.72 -9.27
C LEU A 83 6.64 2.50 -8.57
N SER A 84 6.64 1.71 -7.50
CA SER A 84 7.86 1.19 -6.89
C SER A 84 8.37 0.08 -7.81
N ASP A 85 9.52 0.33 -8.44
CA ASP A 85 10.14 -0.45 -9.52
C ASP A 85 10.22 -1.97 -9.26
N GLU A 86 10.39 -2.74 -10.34
CA GLU A 86 10.27 -4.22 -10.39
C GLU A 86 10.98 -4.89 -9.20
N ALA A 87 10.22 -5.61 -8.38
CA ALA A 87 10.72 -6.41 -7.28
C ALA A 87 11.55 -7.59 -7.81
N ILE A 88 12.78 -7.32 -8.27
CA ILE A 88 13.72 -8.34 -8.74
C ILE A 88 14.19 -9.11 -7.51
N PHE A 89 13.75 -10.37 -7.42
CA PHE A 89 14.26 -11.31 -6.43
C PHE A 89 15.66 -11.73 -6.85
N ILE A 90 16.65 -11.18 -6.18
CA ILE A 90 18.05 -11.52 -6.36
C ILE A 90 18.51 -12.47 -5.25
N ASP A 91 19.43 -13.37 -5.58
CA ASP A 91 20.05 -14.23 -4.56
C ASP A 91 21.07 -13.45 -3.71
N GLU A 92 21.55 -14.08 -2.63
CA GLU A 92 22.50 -13.46 -1.70
C GLU A 92 23.80 -12.98 -2.39
N GLY A 93 24.26 -13.72 -3.40
CA GLY A 93 25.47 -13.39 -4.15
C GLY A 93 25.26 -12.21 -5.10
N GLU A 94 24.07 -12.10 -5.70
CA GLU A 94 23.66 -10.94 -6.49
C GLU A 94 23.44 -9.71 -5.62
N PHE A 95 22.80 -9.86 -4.45
CA PHE A 95 22.62 -8.77 -3.49
C PHE A 95 23.95 -8.19 -3.04
N ARG A 96 24.94 -9.02 -2.69
CA ARG A 96 26.29 -8.54 -2.34
C ARG A 96 26.96 -7.78 -3.47
N ARG A 97 26.76 -8.20 -4.72
CA ARG A 97 27.30 -7.52 -5.91
C ARG A 97 26.68 -6.15 -6.11
N PHE A 98 25.36 -6.02 -5.92
CA PHE A 98 24.65 -4.74 -5.98
C PHE A 98 25.02 -3.80 -4.82
N ALA A 99 25.08 -4.31 -3.59
CA ALA A 99 25.46 -3.50 -2.44
C ALA A 99 26.89 -2.95 -2.58
N ALA A 100 27.82 -3.75 -3.11
CA ALA A 100 29.19 -3.32 -3.37
C ALA A 100 29.32 -2.33 -4.55
N SER A 101 28.35 -2.27 -5.47
CA SER A 101 28.37 -1.35 -6.61
C SER A 101 27.71 0.01 -6.33
N GLN A 102 26.89 0.12 -5.29
CA GLN A 102 26.16 1.35 -4.91
C GLN A 102 26.92 2.27 -3.94
N ASP A 103 28.14 1.90 -3.52
CA ASP A 103 29.00 2.68 -2.59
C ASP A 103 29.67 3.91 -3.26
N GLY A 104 28.96 4.62 -4.16
CA GLY A 104 29.59 5.64 -5.00
C GLY A 104 28.69 6.66 -5.71
N GLN A 105 27.53 7.05 -5.16
CA GLN A 105 26.87 8.28 -5.61
C GLN A 105 26.11 8.97 -4.45
N ALA A 106 26.80 9.97 -3.88
CA ALA A 106 26.23 11.07 -3.12
C ALA A 106 26.21 12.33 -4.00
#